data_AF-A0A6A6XRS2-F1
#
_entry.id   AF-A0A6A6XRS2-F1
#
_cell.length_a   1.000
_cell.length_b   1.000
_cell.length_c   1.000
_cell.angle_alpha   90.00
_cell.angle_beta   90.00
_cell.angle_gamma   90.00
#
_symmetry.space_group_name_H-M   'P 1'
#
loop_
_entity.id
_entity.type
_entity.pdbx_description
1 polymer ?
#
loop_
_entity_poly.entity_id
_entity_poly.type
_entity_poly.pdbx_seq_one_letter_code
_entity_poly.pdbx_strand_id
1 'polypeptide(L)'
;MGRPELLVPSFLGQSFILSLPSSNLLLASSVSSYGYYSHGNSSTEPRPRKSSRREPAHNIAPTDALWPPDKRHLKVSFLDGNTWEQDTVKKIVKEHYNSIPMRIRFKFLDDGATDSSDIRITFVTESKAYIGRHAKGYRGKPTMWLNMHPNLQRPEHRKLKRQADILHEFGHTLGMEHEQKHPGCNLNLNFVAIATRMGWSIDKVKRAYKKMSSIRATMLPYDPKSIMHYSVDRGDTYSLQTIIPQNEVLSNGDKEFLKFIYPIEEEPKLKPKNTLEIVPFEKTVSKRDEKPKVKIEKERKKRLRKSWDNLEPTVVSGSGHSVVIGGYVLVNGSAKVEVQGGGFVRLNGSGRVSVNGDSIVELNGSGQIFVDGDANVKINGSGRVYVNGSGSAIVRGSGGVYFTG
;
A
#
# COMPACT_ATOMS: atom_id res chain seq x y z
N MET A 1 -13.98 -16.87 -63.61
CA MET A 1 -14.00 -18.30 -64.01
C MET A 1 -12.73 -18.94 -63.48
N GLY A 2 -12.77 -20.17 -62.96
CA GLY A 2 -11.59 -20.86 -62.42
C GLY A 2 -11.84 -21.64 -61.12
N ARG A 3 -12.18 -22.92 -61.26
CA ARG A 3 -12.21 -24.02 -60.27
C ARG A 3 -12.38 -25.34 -61.08
N PRO A 4 -12.04 -26.53 -60.57
CA PRO A 4 -11.36 -26.85 -59.29
C PRO A 4 -10.26 -27.96 -59.46
N GLU A 5 -9.87 -28.61 -58.33
CA GLU A 5 -9.23 -29.94 -58.23
C GLU A 5 -7.72 -30.06 -58.61
N LEU A 6 -6.87 -30.89 -58.00
CA LEU A 6 -6.84 -31.69 -56.75
C LEU A 6 -5.34 -31.75 -56.30
N LEU A 7 -4.82 -32.45 -55.27
CA LEU A 7 -5.25 -33.53 -54.37
C LEU A 7 -4.52 -33.34 -52.99
N VAL A 8 -4.49 -34.36 -52.12
CA VAL A 8 -3.65 -34.45 -50.89
C VAL A 8 -2.81 -35.74 -50.99
N PRO A 9 -1.72 -35.91 -50.21
CA PRO A 9 -1.86 -36.87 -49.10
C PRO A 9 -1.15 -36.46 -47.79
N SER A 10 -1.69 -37.01 -46.70
CA SER A 10 -1.26 -36.89 -45.31
C SER A 10 -0.03 -37.74 -44.96
N PHE A 11 0.77 -37.33 -43.97
CA PHE A 11 1.50 -38.27 -43.10
C PHE A 11 1.60 -37.79 -41.65
N LEU A 12 1.59 -38.75 -40.72
CA LEU A 12 1.74 -38.55 -39.27
C LEU A 12 3.23 -38.50 -38.86
N GLY A 13 3.50 -37.88 -37.71
CA GLY A 13 4.79 -37.96 -36.99
C GLY A 13 4.68 -37.21 -35.65
N GLN A 14 4.02 -37.78 -34.65
CA GLN A 14 4.62 -38.55 -33.54
C GLN A 14 5.51 -37.75 -32.59
N SER A 15 5.10 -37.76 -31.31
CA SER A 15 5.73 -37.11 -30.18
C SER A 15 7.02 -37.83 -29.75
N PHE A 16 8.11 -37.09 -29.57
CA PHE A 16 9.28 -37.61 -28.86
C PHE A 16 9.11 -37.48 -27.34
N ILE A 17 8.80 -38.60 -26.69
CA ILE A 17 9.01 -38.79 -25.25
C ILE A 17 10.42 -39.37 -25.09
N LEU A 18 11.35 -38.59 -24.52
CA LEU A 18 12.62 -39.13 -24.05
C LEU A 18 12.44 -39.66 -22.62
N SER A 19 12.58 -40.97 -22.49
CA SER A 19 12.57 -41.73 -21.24
C SER A 19 13.86 -42.54 -21.14
N LEU A 20 14.12 -43.05 -19.94
CA LEU A 20 15.13 -44.05 -19.52
C LEU A 20 16.50 -43.50 -19.05
N PRO A 21 17.22 -44.25 -18.18
CA PRO A 21 16.80 -45.44 -17.41
C PRO A 21 16.95 -45.31 -15.89
N SER A 22 16.17 -46.11 -15.15
CA SER A 22 16.46 -46.48 -13.77
C SER A 22 17.52 -47.60 -13.72
N SER A 23 18.40 -47.61 -12.73
CA SER A 23 19.19 -48.80 -12.36
C SER A 23 19.57 -48.75 -10.88
N ASN A 24 19.27 -49.83 -10.17
CA ASN A 24 19.64 -50.02 -8.76
C ASN A 24 21.09 -50.52 -8.64
N LEU A 25 21.78 -50.16 -7.57
CA LEU A 25 22.68 -51.09 -6.88
C LEU A 25 22.71 -50.78 -5.36
N LEU A 26 23.07 -51.78 -4.56
CA LEU A 26 22.79 -51.87 -3.12
C LEU A 26 24.05 -51.83 -2.23
N LEU A 27 23.82 -51.43 -0.97
CA LEU A 27 24.44 -51.91 0.28
C LEU A 27 25.94 -51.67 0.60
N ALA A 28 26.14 -51.04 1.77
CA ALA A 28 27.08 -51.34 2.89
C ALA A 28 27.70 -50.03 3.44
N SER A 29 27.51 -49.50 4.67
CA SER A 29 27.30 -50.01 6.05
C SER A 29 28.55 -49.88 6.96
N SER A 30 28.63 -48.80 7.74
CA SER A 30 29.14 -48.74 9.14
C SER A 30 28.88 -47.32 9.67
N VAL A 31 28.10 -47.09 10.74
CA VAL A 31 28.34 -47.35 12.17
C VAL A 31 29.48 -46.49 12.76
N SER A 32 29.11 -45.45 13.53
CA SER A 32 29.43 -45.44 14.96
C SER A 32 28.48 -44.50 15.75
N SER A 33 28.28 -44.83 17.03
CA SER A 33 27.36 -44.19 17.99
C SER A 33 28.15 -43.69 19.19
N TYR A 34 27.71 -42.60 19.83
CA TYR A 34 27.83 -42.27 21.27
C TYR A 34 27.09 -40.93 21.49
N GLY A 35 26.31 -40.67 22.54
CA GLY A 35 25.88 -41.51 23.68
C GLY A 35 24.76 -40.79 24.46
N TYR A 36 24.04 -41.52 25.32
CA TYR A 36 22.87 -41.05 26.09
C TYR A 36 23.21 -40.08 27.24
N TYR A 37 22.23 -39.28 27.68
CA TYR A 37 21.75 -39.26 29.08
C TYR A 37 20.33 -38.63 29.16
N SER A 38 19.54 -39.02 30.17
CA SER A 38 18.13 -38.63 30.32
C SER A 38 17.69 -38.41 31.78
N HIS A 39 16.50 -37.81 31.93
CA HIS A 39 15.64 -37.61 33.13
C HIS A 39 15.66 -36.24 33.81
N GLY A 40 14.46 -35.80 34.24
CA GLY A 40 14.29 -34.67 35.17
C GLY A 40 13.10 -33.76 34.85
N ASN A 41 11.87 -34.18 35.17
CA ASN A 41 10.67 -33.36 35.02
C ASN A 41 10.58 -32.32 36.14
N SER A 42 10.28 -31.04 35.84
CA SER A 42 9.63 -30.12 36.79
C SER A 42 8.90 -28.99 36.07
N SER A 43 7.65 -28.78 36.48
CA SER A 43 6.66 -27.91 35.85
C SER A 43 6.76 -26.44 36.26
N THR A 44 6.62 -25.53 35.29
CA THR A 44 5.90 -24.24 35.47
C THR A 44 5.65 -23.57 34.11
N GLU A 45 4.41 -23.56 33.63
CA GLU A 45 4.02 -22.80 32.42
C GLU A 45 3.77 -21.32 32.74
N PRO A 46 4.32 -20.38 31.94
CA PRO A 46 3.76 -19.05 31.80
C PRO A 46 2.85 -18.98 30.55
N ARG A 47 1.55 -18.75 30.77
CA ARG A 47 0.56 -18.57 29.69
C ARG A 47 0.99 -17.45 28.71
N PRO A 48 0.90 -17.66 27.38
CA PRO A 48 1.17 -16.60 26.42
C PRO A 48 0.05 -15.54 26.46
N ARG A 49 0.40 -14.31 26.84
CA ARG A 49 -0.50 -13.15 26.69
C ARG A 49 -0.74 -12.91 25.19
N LYS A 50 -2.01 -12.82 24.78
CA LYS A 50 -2.39 -12.41 23.41
C LYS A 50 -1.98 -10.96 23.16
N SER A 51 -0.76 -10.74 22.66
CA SER A 51 -0.40 -9.45 22.08
C SER A 51 -1.00 -9.35 20.67
N SER A 52 -1.93 -8.41 20.48
CA SER A 52 -2.40 -8.03 19.15
C SER A 52 -1.31 -7.22 18.45
N ARG A 53 -0.32 -7.93 17.87
CA ARG A 53 0.58 -7.32 16.88
C ARG A 53 -0.28 -6.80 15.73
N ARG A 54 -0.50 -5.49 15.67
CA ARG A 54 -0.94 -4.82 14.46
C ARG A 54 0.19 -5.00 13.46
N GLU A 55 -0.02 -5.81 12.43
CA GLU A 55 0.93 -5.95 11.33
C GLU A 55 1.14 -4.57 10.69
N PRO A 56 2.37 -4.19 10.33
CA PRO A 56 2.58 -2.97 9.56
C PRO A 56 1.86 -3.15 8.21
N ALA A 57 1.12 -2.14 7.79
CA ALA A 57 0.47 -2.17 6.47
C ALA A 57 1.52 -2.18 5.34
N HIS A 58 1.15 -2.58 4.12
CA HIS A 58 2.10 -2.94 3.04
C HIS A 58 1.73 -2.34 1.66
N ASN A 59 2.52 -2.58 0.60
CA ASN A 59 2.28 -2.24 -0.82
C ASN A 59 2.66 -0.84 -1.35
N ILE A 60 2.52 -0.67 -2.67
CA ILE A 60 2.99 0.45 -3.49
C ILE A 60 1.95 0.97 -4.51
N ALA A 61 1.87 2.30 -4.70
CA ALA A 61 1.03 2.97 -5.71
C ALA A 61 1.66 4.27 -6.25
N PRO A 62 1.62 4.57 -7.56
CA PRO A 62 2.01 5.88 -8.09
C PRO A 62 1.04 6.96 -7.62
N THR A 63 1.54 8.07 -7.08
CA THR A 63 0.67 9.09 -6.46
C THR A 63 -0.22 9.82 -7.47
N ASP A 64 0.23 9.94 -8.71
CA ASP A 64 -0.51 10.51 -9.85
C ASP A 64 -1.62 9.58 -10.39
N ALA A 65 -1.55 8.28 -10.10
CA ALA A 65 -2.59 7.32 -10.46
C ALA A 65 -3.78 7.30 -9.49
N LEU A 66 -3.64 7.83 -8.26
CA LEU A 66 -4.67 7.72 -7.23
C LEU A 66 -5.95 8.50 -7.57
N TRP A 67 -7.10 7.92 -7.23
CA TRP A 67 -8.40 8.58 -7.39
C TRP A 67 -8.57 9.73 -6.38
N PRO A 68 -9.14 10.87 -6.80
CA PRO A 68 -9.16 12.08 -5.97
C PRO A 68 -10.05 11.95 -4.72
N PRO A 69 -9.88 12.83 -3.72
CA PRO A 69 -10.58 12.75 -2.44
C PRO A 69 -12.11 12.78 -2.52
N ASP A 70 -12.70 13.40 -3.54
CA ASP A 70 -14.13 13.46 -3.80
C ASP A 70 -14.71 12.13 -4.33
N LYS A 71 -13.92 11.35 -5.08
CA LYS A 71 -14.38 10.16 -5.80
C LYS A 71 -14.81 9.02 -4.85
N ARG A 72 -16.11 8.86 -4.59
CA ARG A 72 -16.68 7.76 -3.79
C ARG A 72 -16.95 6.47 -4.57
N HIS A 73 -17.39 6.59 -5.82
CA HIS A 73 -17.85 5.45 -6.62
C HIS A 73 -17.09 5.35 -7.94
N LEU A 74 -16.44 4.21 -8.19
CA LEU A 74 -15.92 3.84 -9.51
C LEU A 74 -17.02 3.11 -10.27
N LYS A 75 -17.49 3.71 -11.36
CA LYS A 75 -18.49 3.13 -12.24
C LYS A 75 -17.85 2.10 -13.17
N VAL A 76 -18.36 0.87 -13.16
CA VAL A 76 -17.85 -0.25 -13.97
C VAL A 76 -18.89 -0.66 -14.99
N SER A 77 -18.53 -0.77 -16.26
CA SER A 77 -19.38 -1.34 -17.31
C SER A 77 -18.67 -2.49 -18.03
N PHE A 78 -19.42 -3.52 -18.39
CA PHE A 78 -18.96 -4.56 -19.30
C PHE A 78 -19.20 -4.12 -20.75
N LEU A 79 -18.25 -4.43 -21.64
CA LEU A 79 -18.36 -4.18 -23.08
C LEU A 79 -18.80 -5.43 -23.85
N ASP A 80 -18.58 -6.60 -23.26
CA ASP A 80 -18.91 -7.93 -23.76
C ASP A 80 -19.01 -8.90 -22.57
N GLY A 81 -19.05 -10.21 -22.85
CA GLY A 81 -19.12 -11.28 -21.87
C GLY A 81 -20.55 -11.69 -21.51
N ASN A 82 -20.73 -12.98 -21.29
CA ASN A 82 -22.03 -13.55 -20.93
C ASN A 82 -22.36 -13.32 -19.45
N THR A 83 -23.63 -13.55 -19.07
CA THR A 83 -24.14 -13.31 -17.71
C THR A 83 -23.30 -13.97 -16.62
N TRP A 84 -22.84 -15.21 -16.82
CA TRP A 84 -22.01 -15.91 -15.84
C TRP A 84 -20.62 -15.27 -15.69
N GLU A 85 -20.04 -14.74 -16.76
CA GLU A 85 -18.74 -14.05 -16.70
C GLU A 85 -18.86 -12.74 -15.92
N GLN A 86 -19.85 -11.92 -16.29
CA GLN A 86 -20.11 -10.65 -15.63
C GLN A 86 -20.45 -10.85 -14.15
N ASP A 87 -21.33 -11.79 -13.82
CA ASP A 87 -21.78 -12.03 -12.44
C ASP A 87 -20.68 -12.64 -11.58
N THR A 88 -19.77 -13.43 -12.16
CA THR A 88 -18.54 -13.88 -11.49
C THR A 88 -17.68 -12.69 -11.07
N VAL A 89 -17.46 -11.71 -11.96
CA VAL A 89 -16.70 -10.49 -11.64
C VAL A 89 -17.44 -9.65 -10.59
N LYS A 90 -18.74 -9.39 -10.78
CA LYS A 90 -19.59 -8.64 -9.82
C LYS A 90 -19.51 -9.25 -8.42
N LYS A 91 -19.61 -10.58 -8.32
CA LYS A 91 -19.54 -11.33 -7.05
C LYS A 91 -18.19 -11.16 -6.35
N ILE A 92 -17.09 -11.48 -7.03
CA ILE A 92 -15.74 -11.43 -6.44
C ILE A 92 -15.41 -10.00 -5.97
N VAL A 93 -15.71 -8.98 -6.77
CA VAL A 93 -15.45 -7.58 -6.42
C VAL A 93 -16.33 -7.12 -5.25
N LYS A 94 -17.58 -7.59 -5.17
CA LYS A 94 -18.48 -7.31 -4.03
C LYS A 94 -17.97 -7.96 -2.73
N GLU A 95 -17.54 -9.22 -2.81
CA GLU A 95 -17.08 -10.02 -1.66
C GLU A 95 -15.72 -9.55 -1.12
N HIS A 96 -14.79 -9.16 -2.01
CA HIS A 96 -13.41 -8.83 -1.62
C HIS A 96 -13.09 -7.34 -1.53
N TYR A 97 -13.55 -6.50 -2.47
CA TYR A 97 -13.19 -5.07 -2.49
C TYR A 97 -14.22 -4.18 -1.79
N ASN A 98 -15.51 -4.36 -2.09
CA ASN A 98 -16.56 -3.55 -1.47
C ASN A 98 -16.77 -3.88 0.03
N SER A 99 -16.25 -5.00 0.52
CA SER A 99 -16.21 -5.36 1.95
C SER A 99 -15.09 -4.65 2.74
N ILE A 100 -14.07 -4.10 2.07
CA ILE A 100 -12.99 -3.35 2.74
C ILE A 100 -13.52 -1.99 3.21
N PRO A 101 -13.25 -1.55 4.45
CA PRO A 101 -13.61 -0.22 4.94
C PRO A 101 -12.69 0.87 4.36
N MET A 102 -12.69 1.00 3.04
CA MET A 102 -12.11 2.10 2.28
C MET A 102 -13.21 2.99 1.69
N ARG A 103 -12.88 4.26 1.38
CA ARG A 103 -13.80 5.29 0.85
C ARG A 103 -14.36 5.00 -0.54
N ILE A 104 -13.68 4.16 -1.32
CA ILE A 104 -14.08 3.81 -2.69
C ILE A 104 -14.96 2.57 -2.71
N ARG A 105 -16.00 2.61 -3.55
CA ARG A 105 -16.87 1.48 -3.89
C ARG A 105 -16.93 1.28 -5.40
N PHE A 106 -16.91 0.04 -5.85
CA PHE A 106 -17.23 -0.31 -7.24
C PHE A 106 -18.75 -0.39 -7.41
N LYS A 107 -19.29 0.40 -8.33
CA LYS A 107 -20.68 0.35 -8.76
C LYS A 107 -20.72 -0.14 -10.20
N PHE A 108 -21.15 -1.38 -10.37
CA PHE A 108 -21.49 -1.91 -11.69
C PHE A 108 -22.71 -1.17 -12.24
N LEU A 109 -22.67 -0.79 -13.51
CA LEU A 109 -23.75 -0.18 -14.24
C LEU A 109 -24.57 -1.23 -14.97
N ASP A 110 -25.81 -0.89 -15.29
CA ASP A 110 -26.67 -1.67 -16.17
C ASP A 110 -26.17 -1.64 -17.62
N ASP A 111 -26.60 -2.62 -18.42
CA ASP A 111 -26.12 -2.79 -19.79
C ASP A 111 -26.43 -1.56 -20.67
N GLY A 112 -25.46 -1.17 -21.51
CA GLY A 112 -25.54 0.01 -22.38
C GLY A 112 -25.13 1.34 -21.74
N ALA A 113 -24.95 1.44 -20.42
CA ALA A 113 -24.58 2.69 -19.74
C ALA A 113 -23.07 3.04 -19.80
N THR A 114 -22.41 2.80 -20.94
CA THR A 114 -20.94 2.80 -21.08
C THR A 114 -20.29 4.20 -21.04
N ASP A 115 -20.93 5.24 -21.56
CA ASP A 115 -20.33 6.57 -21.76
C ASP A 115 -19.95 7.32 -20.48
N SER A 116 -20.50 6.91 -19.32
CA SER A 116 -20.20 7.52 -18.02
C SER A 116 -19.34 6.65 -17.10
N SER A 117 -18.82 5.52 -17.59
CA SER A 117 -18.02 4.56 -16.81
C SER A 117 -16.59 5.05 -16.54
N ASP A 118 -16.07 4.74 -15.35
CA ASP A 118 -14.66 4.92 -15.02
C ASP A 118 -13.81 3.75 -15.55
N ILE A 119 -14.37 2.54 -15.50
CA ILE A 119 -13.74 1.26 -15.86
C ILE A 119 -14.62 0.53 -16.89
N ARG A 120 -14.01 0.08 -17.98
CA ARG A 120 -14.63 -0.68 -19.07
C ARG A 120 -13.95 -2.03 -19.22
N ILE A 121 -14.69 -3.11 -18.97
CA ILE A 121 -14.20 -4.50 -18.96
C ILE A 121 -14.52 -5.18 -20.29
N THR A 122 -13.55 -5.92 -20.84
CA THR A 122 -13.71 -6.87 -21.94
C THR A 122 -13.09 -8.22 -21.56
N PHE A 123 -13.65 -9.33 -22.03
CA PHE A 123 -13.18 -10.68 -21.74
C PHE A 123 -12.32 -11.22 -22.90
N VAL A 124 -11.09 -11.61 -22.59
CA VAL A 124 -10.06 -12.01 -23.58
C VAL A 124 -9.13 -13.09 -23.00
N THR A 125 -8.05 -13.45 -23.70
CA THR A 125 -7.09 -14.48 -23.27
C THR A 125 -5.95 -13.97 -22.37
N GLU A 126 -5.87 -12.67 -22.08
CA GLU A 126 -4.87 -12.06 -21.19
C GLU A 126 -5.53 -11.08 -20.21
N SER A 127 -5.22 -11.22 -18.92
CA SER A 127 -5.62 -10.25 -17.88
C SER A 127 -4.66 -9.05 -17.87
N LYS A 128 -5.19 -7.83 -17.84
CA LYS A 128 -4.46 -6.55 -17.67
C LYS A 128 -5.40 -5.37 -17.44
N ALA A 129 -4.97 -4.33 -16.74
CA ALA A 129 -5.71 -3.09 -16.55
C ALA A 129 -4.82 -1.83 -16.59
N TYR A 130 -5.44 -0.68 -16.86
CA TYR A 130 -4.78 0.61 -16.62
C TYR A 130 -4.75 0.93 -15.12
N ILE A 131 -3.63 1.50 -14.68
CA ILE A 131 -3.39 1.82 -13.27
C ILE A 131 -4.18 3.08 -12.89
N GLY A 132 -5.12 2.93 -11.95
CA GLY A 132 -5.86 4.03 -11.34
C GLY A 132 -6.57 4.94 -12.35
N ARG A 133 -6.47 6.25 -12.12
CA ARG A 133 -7.09 7.28 -12.97
C ARG A 133 -6.50 7.41 -14.37
N HIS A 134 -5.41 6.70 -14.72
CA HIS A 134 -4.87 6.68 -16.08
C HIS A 134 -5.88 6.12 -17.09
N ALA A 135 -6.81 5.27 -16.64
CA ALA A 135 -7.98 4.81 -17.41
C ALA A 135 -8.81 5.96 -18.02
N LYS A 136 -8.81 7.16 -17.43
CA LYS A 136 -9.53 8.33 -17.96
C LYS A 136 -9.00 8.85 -19.29
N GLY A 137 -7.75 8.53 -19.64
CA GLY A 137 -7.16 8.88 -20.95
C GLY A 137 -7.76 8.11 -22.13
N TYR A 138 -8.46 7.01 -21.86
CA TYR A 138 -8.91 6.03 -22.86
C TYR A 138 -10.44 6.01 -23.00
N ARG A 139 -11.03 7.17 -23.31
CA ARG A 139 -12.49 7.32 -23.53
C ARG A 139 -12.98 6.37 -24.64
N GLY A 140 -14.14 5.75 -24.42
CA GLY A 140 -14.77 4.81 -25.37
C GLY A 140 -14.01 3.48 -25.60
N LYS A 141 -12.81 3.29 -25.05
CA LYS A 141 -11.99 2.08 -25.23
C LYS A 141 -11.99 1.23 -23.96
N PRO A 142 -11.77 -0.10 -24.05
CA PRO A 142 -11.59 -0.93 -22.87
C PRO A 142 -10.44 -0.41 -21.98
N THR A 143 -10.57 -0.59 -20.68
CA THR A 143 -9.55 -0.20 -19.68
C THR A 143 -9.11 -1.35 -18.78
N MET A 144 -9.83 -2.45 -18.83
CA MET A 144 -9.54 -3.71 -18.18
C MET A 144 -9.88 -4.84 -19.14
N TRP A 145 -8.98 -5.81 -19.20
CA TRP A 145 -9.09 -7.04 -19.95
C TRP A 145 -9.01 -8.17 -18.93
N LEU A 146 -9.91 -9.15 -18.99
CA LEU A 146 -9.97 -10.26 -18.03
C LEU A 146 -9.96 -11.61 -18.75
N ASN A 147 -9.14 -12.55 -18.28
CA ASN A 147 -9.19 -13.93 -18.72
C ASN A 147 -10.02 -14.80 -17.75
N MET A 148 -11.06 -15.44 -18.27
CA MET A 148 -11.92 -16.38 -17.52
C MET A 148 -11.34 -17.80 -17.42
N HIS A 149 -10.16 -18.00 -18.02
CA HIS A 149 -9.34 -19.22 -18.07
C HIS A 149 -10.05 -20.46 -18.65
N PRO A 150 -10.77 -20.36 -19.80
CA PRO A 150 -11.53 -21.49 -20.34
C PRO A 150 -10.66 -22.74 -20.62
N ASN A 151 -9.39 -22.53 -20.96
CA ASN A 151 -8.45 -23.59 -21.36
C ASN A 151 -7.76 -24.30 -20.16
N LEU A 152 -7.89 -23.82 -18.92
CA LEU A 152 -7.27 -24.48 -17.76
C LEU A 152 -8.06 -25.72 -17.35
N GLN A 153 -7.52 -26.91 -17.58
CA GLN A 153 -8.26 -28.17 -17.45
C GLN A 153 -8.79 -28.50 -16.04
N ARG A 154 -8.07 -28.12 -14.98
CA ARG A 154 -8.48 -28.42 -13.58
C ARG A 154 -9.48 -27.38 -13.05
N PRO A 155 -10.73 -27.73 -12.72
CA PRO A 155 -11.77 -26.75 -12.35
C PRO A 155 -11.45 -25.86 -11.16
N GLU A 156 -10.94 -26.42 -10.04
CA GLU A 156 -10.60 -25.60 -8.87
C GLU A 156 -9.42 -24.67 -9.13
N HIS A 157 -8.36 -25.14 -9.82
CA HIS A 157 -7.25 -24.27 -10.22
C HIS A 157 -7.71 -23.15 -11.18
N ARG A 158 -8.62 -23.46 -12.12
CA ARG A 158 -9.23 -22.46 -13.02
C ARG A 158 -9.99 -21.38 -12.22
N LYS A 159 -10.77 -21.78 -11.22
CA LYS A 159 -11.54 -20.90 -10.34
C LYS A 159 -10.63 -20.00 -9.51
N LEU A 160 -9.61 -20.57 -8.87
CA LEU A 160 -8.64 -19.83 -8.07
C LEU A 160 -7.82 -18.85 -8.92
N LYS A 161 -7.30 -19.28 -10.07
CA LYS A 161 -6.54 -18.40 -10.98
C LYS A 161 -7.40 -17.26 -11.55
N ARG A 162 -8.67 -17.51 -11.88
CA ARG A 162 -9.62 -16.46 -12.27
C ARG A 162 -9.86 -15.46 -11.14
N GLN A 163 -10.05 -15.93 -9.91
CA GLN A 163 -10.20 -15.03 -8.75
C GLN A 163 -8.93 -14.20 -8.54
N ALA A 164 -7.75 -14.83 -8.61
CA ALA A 164 -6.46 -14.15 -8.49
C ALA A 164 -6.34 -13.00 -9.49
N ASP A 165 -6.60 -13.27 -10.78
CA ASP A 165 -6.52 -12.28 -11.85
C ASP A 165 -7.55 -11.16 -11.67
N ILE A 166 -8.83 -11.47 -11.39
CA ILE A 166 -9.87 -10.46 -11.14
C ILE A 166 -9.45 -9.55 -9.99
N LEU A 167 -8.92 -10.10 -8.90
CA LEU A 167 -8.47 -9.30 -7.76
C LEU A 167 -7.26 -8.42 -8.15
N HIS A 168 -6.25 -8.99 -8.82
CA HIS A 168 -5.06 -8.27 -9.29
C HIS A 168 -5.42 -7.06 -10.17
N GLU A 169 -6.26 -7.27 -11.20
CA GLU A 169 -6.62 -6.20 -12.13
C GLU A 169 -7.48 -5.11 -11.47
N PHE A 170 -8.37 -5.46 -10.53
CA PHE A 170 -9.10 -4.47 -9.75
C PHE A 170 -8.17 -3.69 -8.81
N GLY A 171 -7.11 -4.31 -8.27
CA GLY A 171 -6.03 -3.64 -7.55
C GLY A 171 -5.33 -2.58 -8.40
N HIS A 172 -4.99 -2.90 -9.66
CA HIS A 172 -4.51 -1.92 -10.62
C HIS A 172 -5.50 -0.77 -10.83
N THR A 173 -6.81 -1.01 -10.98
CA THR A 173 -7.78 0.09 -11.10
C THR A 173 -7.87 1.00 -9.87
N LEU A 174 -7.41 0.55 -8.70
CA LEU A 174 -7.29 1.36 -7.48
C LEU A 174 -5.94 2.10 -7.39
N GLY A 175 -5.06 1.93 -8.37
CA GLY A 175 -3.75 2.57 -8.43
C GLY A 175 -2.62 1.75 -7.81
N MET A 176 -2.89 0.52 -7.34
CA MET A 176 -1.83 -0.37 -6.86
C MET A 176 -0.90 -0.75 -8.01
N GLU A 177 0.40 -0.76 -7.76
CA GLU A 177 1.43 -1.22 -8.70
C GLU A 177 1.96 -2.59 -8.27
N HIS A 178 2.62 -3.29 -9.19
CA HIS A 178 3.20 -4.60 -8.95
C HIS A 178 4.18 -4.63 -7.78
N GLU A 179 3.99 -5.57 -6.86
CA GLU A 179 4.72 -5.59 -5.59
C GLU A 179 6.19 -6.01 -5.76
N GLN A 180 6.54 -6.77 -6.81
CA GLN A 180 7.94 -7.00 -7.16
C GLN A 180 8.70 -5.73 -7.60
N LYS A 181 8.01 -4.62 -7.91
CA LYS A 181 8.62 -3.31 -8.19
C LYS A 181 8.85 -2.49 -6.90
N HIS A 182 8.38 -2.96 -5.75
CA HIS A 182 8.67 -2.36 -4.45
C HIS A 182 10.20 -2.37 -4.19
N PRO A 183 10.84 -1.25 -3.77
CA PRO A 183 12.29 -1.19 -3.52
C PRO A 183 12.80 -2.16 -2.45
N GLY A 184 11.97 -2.48 -1.46
CA GLY A 184 12.26 -3.49 -0.43
C GLY A 184 12.13 -4.96 -0.89
N CYS A 185 11.64 -5.23 -2.10
CA CYS A 185 11.59 -6.58 -2.66
C CYS A 185 12.99 -6.98 -3.16
N ASN A 186 13.81 -7.57 -2.29
CA ASN A 186 15.22 -7.87 -2.55
C ASN A 186 15.44 -9.29 -3.11
N LEU A 187 14.85 -9.58 -4.28
CA LEU A 187 15.00 -10.87 -4.97
C LEU A 187 16.23 -10.86 -5.91
N ASN A 188 17.10 -11.86 -5.78
CA ASN A 188 18.22 -12.08 -6.70
C ASN A 188 17.76 -12.87 -7.95
N LEU A 189 17.16 -12.15 -8.90
CA LEU A 189 16.42 -12.71 -10.04
C LEU A 189 17.32 -13.13 -11.20
N ASN A 190 17.09 -14.33 -11.73
CA ASN A 190 17.63 -14.81 -12.98
C ASN A 190 16.72 -14.38 -14.14
N PHE A 191 16.98 -13.19 -14.70
CA PHE A 191 16.18 -12.64 -15.79
C PHE A 191 16.17 -13.50 -17.06
N VAL A 192 17.17 -14.36 -17.29
CA VAL A 192 17.20 -15.28 -18.43
C VAL A 192 16.20 -16.42 -18.22
N ALA A 193 16.21 -17.05 -17.03
CA ALA A 193 15.22 -18.08 -16.69
C ALA A 193 13.78 -17.54 -16.77
N ILE A 194 13.53 -16.35 -16.20
CA ILE A 194 12.22 -15.69 -16.26
C ILE A 194 11.82 -15.37 -17.71
N ALA A 195 12.76 -14.87 -18.53
CA ALA A 195 12.51 -14.58 -19.95
C ALA A 195 12.08 -15.84 -20.72
N THR A 196 12.82 -16.93 -20.55
CA THR A 196 12.50 -18.25 -21.14
C THR A 196 11.15 -18.76 -20.67
N ARG A 197 10.88 -18.74 -19.35
CA ARG A 197 9.62 -19.21 -18.74
C ARG A 197 8.40 -18.44 -19.23
N MET A 198 8.53 -17.12 -19.39
CA MET A 198 7.43 -16.23 -19.80
C MET A 198 7.29 -16.09 -21.32
N GLY A 199 8.23 -16.59 -22.12
CA GLY A 199 8.31 -16.30 -23.57
C GLY A 199 8.53 -14.81 -23.86
N TRP A 200 9.26 -14.10 -23.00
CA TRP A 200 9.46 -12.65 -23.08
C TRP A 200 10.91 -12.31 -23.46
N SER A 201 11.13 -11.17 -24.11
CA SER A 201 12.49 -10.65 -24.26
C SER A 201 13.06 -10.21 -22.89
N ILE A 202 14.37 -10.34 -22.72
CA ILE A 202 15.08 -9.96 -21.49
C ILE A 202 14.77 -8.50 -21.10
N ASP A 203 14.65 -7.59 -22.07
CA ASP A 203 14.32 -6.19 -21.77
C ASP A 203 12.86 -5.99 -21.33
N LYS A 204 11.92 -6.82 -21.79
CA LYS A 204 10.55 -6.82 -21.25
C LYS A 204 10.56 -7.28 -19.79
N VAL A 205 11.33 -8.31 -19.45
CA VAL A 205 11.53 -8.76 -18.05
C VAL A 205 12.18 -7.66 -17.21
N LYS A 206 13.30 -7.07 -17.65
CA LYS A 206 13.97 -5.97 -16.94
C LYS A 206 13.04 -4.78 -16.68
N ARG A 207 12.15 -4.43 -17.64
CA ARG A 207 11.13 -3.40 -17.44
C ARG A 207 10.04 -3.81 -16.45
N ALA A 208 9.59 -5.07 -16.47
CA ALA A 208 8.57 -5.58 -15.56
C ALA A 208 9.05 -5.62 -14.09
N TYR A 209 10.33 -5.91 -13.85
CA TYR A 209 10.94 -5.94 -12.51
C TYR A 209 11.67 -4.64 -12.13
N LYS A 210 11.63 -3.59 -12.96
CA LYS A 210 12.26 -2.30 -12.66
C LYS A 210 11.62 -1.69 -11.41
N LYS A 211 12.44 -1.41 -10.39
CA LYS A 211 12.00 -0.79 -9.14
C LYS A 211 11.39 0.59 -9.38
N MET A 212 10.28 0.86 -8.71
CA MET A 212 9.66 2.19 -8.73
C MET A 212 10.38 3.13 -7.76
N SER A 213 10.52 4.40 -8.15
CA SER A 213 11.11 5.43 -7.29
C SER A 213 10.13 5.80 -6.16
N SER A 214 10.61 5.71 -4.92
CA SER A 214 9.87 6.12 -3.71
C SER A 214 9.48 7.60 -3.71
N ILE A 215 10.13 8.45 -4.51
CA ILE A 215 9.81 9.88 -4.64
C ILE A 215 8.45 10.11 -5.31
N ARG A 216 7.99 9.17 -6.15
CA ARG A 216 6.76 9.29 -6.95
C ARG A 216 5.64 8.32 -6.53
N ALA A 217 5.82 7.65 -5.39
CA ALA A 217 4.94 6.58 -4.96
C ALA A 217 4.50 6.76 -3.51
N THR A 218 3.23 6.45 -3.25
CA THR A 218 2.71 6.19 -1.91
C THR A 218 3.06 4.75 -1.56
N MET A 219 3.75 4.54 -0.43
CA MET A 219 4.41 3.27 -0.14
C MET A 219 4.29 2.88 1.33
N LEU A 220 4.21 1.57 1.53
CA LEU A 220 4.22 0.85 2.80
C LEU A 220 5.09 -0.41 2.62
N PRO A 221 5.66 -1.02 3.68
CA PRO A 221 6.64 -2.11 3.55
C PRO A 221 6.25 -3.27 2.61
N TYR A 222 7.26 -3.93 2.05
CA TYR A 222 7.11 -5.03 1.10
C TYR A 222 6.24 -6.19 1.63
N ASP A 223 5.32 -6.71 0.81
CA ASP A 223 4.51 -7.90 1.12
C ASP A 223 4.60 -9.00 0.03
N PRO A 224 5.33 -10.12 0.27
CA PRO A 224 5.37 -11.24 -0.69
C PRO A 224 4.03 -11.97 -0.85
N LYS A 225 3.03 -11.74 0.02
CA LYS A 225 1.69 -12.31 -0.05
C LYS A 225 0.67 -11.39 -0.74
N SER A 226 1.06 -10.19 -1.17
CA SER A 226 0.18 -9.27 -1.87
C SER A 226 -0.39 -9.91 -3.14
N ILE A 227 -1.67 -9.66 -3.43
CA ILE A 227 -2.26 -10.02 -4.72
C ILE A 227 -1.48 -9.41 -5.90
N MET A 228 -0.79 -8.27 -5.69
CA MET A 228 -0.04 -7.54 -6.70
C MET A 228 1.35 -8.15 -6.99
N HIS A 229 1.75 -9.21 -6.30
CA HIS A 229 3.04 -9.87 -6.51
C HIS A 229 2.98 -10.92 -7.63
N TYR A 230 3.94 -10.90 -8.57
CA TYR A 230 4.12 -11.99 -9.53
C TYR A 230 4.62 -13.28 -8.85
N SER A 231 4.20 -14.45 -9.34
CA SER A 231 4.81 -15.70 -8.87
C SER A 231 6.31 -15.70 -9.16
N VAL A 232 7.06 -16.28 -8.23
CA VAL A 232 8.49 -16.55 -8.35
C VAL A 232 8.62 -18.06 -8.27
N ASP A 233 8.87 -18.68 -9.42
CA ASP A 233 8.94 -20.12 -9.55
C ASP A 233 10.37 -20.61 -9.27
N ARG A 234 10.54 -21.91 -9.00
CA ARG A 234 11.88 -22.50 -8.82
C ARG A 234 12.69 -22.31 -10.10
N GLY A 235 13.80 -21.57 -10.01
CA GLY A 235 14.66 -21.20 -11.14
C GLY A 235 14.63 -19.72 -11.49
N ASP A 236 13.59 -18.97 -11.08
CA ASP A 236 13.51 -17.52 -11.29
C ASP A 236 14.51 -16.72 -10.44
N THR A 237 15.07 -17.34 -9.41
CA THR A 237 16.14 -16.76 -8.58
C THR A 237 17.40 -17.61 -8.64
N TYR A 238 18.57 -16.97 -8.56
CA TYR A 238 19.86 -17.68 -8.54
C TYR A 238 20.05 -18.58 -7.31
N SER A 239 19.30 -18.34 -6.21
CA SER A 239 19.33 -19.21 -5.03
C SER A 239 18.62 -20.55 -5.25
N LEU A 240 17.76 -20.67 -6.27
CA LEU A 240 16.87 -21.82 -6.56
C LEU A 240 15.91 -22.22 -5.42
N GLN A 241 15.97 -21.55 -4.27
CA GLN A 241 15.21 -21.86 -3.05
C GLN A 241 13.99 -20.94 -2.88
N THR A 242 14.09 -19.68 -3.32
CA THR A 242 13.03 -18.69 -3.13
C THR A 242 11.87 -18.98 -4.07
N ILE A 243 10.73 -19.35 -3.50
CA ILE A 243 9.47 -19.55 -4.21
C ILE A 243 8.42 -18.62 -3.60
N ILE A 244 7.73 -17.87 -4.45
CA ILE A 244 6.54 -17.09 -4.08
C ILE A 244 5.41 -17.63 -4.97
N PRO A 245 4.40 -18.32 -4.41
CA PRO A 245 3.32 -18.88 -5.21
C PRO A 245 2.48 -17.75 -5.84
N GLN A 246 1.63 -18.09 -6.80
CA GLN A 246 0.55 -17.19 -7.21
C GLN A 246 -0.33 -16.91 -5.99
N ASN A 247 -0.41 -15.64 -5.57
CA ASN A 247 -1.35 -15.23 -4.54
C ASN A 247 -2.77 -15.20 -5.14
N GLU A 248 -3.75 -15.75 -4.42
CA GLU A 248 -5.13 -16.00 -4.93
C GLU A 248 -6.20 -15.16 -4.22
N VAL A 249 -5.81 -14.43 -3.19
CA VAL A 249 -6.68 -13.58 -2.34
C VAL A 249 -5.94 -12.32 -1.92
N LEU A 250 -6.69 -11.27 -1.56
CA LEU A 250 -6.13 -10.05 -0.96
C LEU A 250 -5.50 -10.34 0.40
N SER A 251 -4.23 -9.96 0.56
CA SER A 251 -3.51 -10.04 1.83
C SER A 251 -4.09 -9.06 2.87
N ASN A 252 -3.62 -9.13 4.11
CA ASN A 252 -3.89 -8.08 5.09
C ASN A 252 -3.23 -6.76 4.66
N GLY A 253 -2.02 -6.84 4.13
CA GLY A 253 -1.27 -5.72 3.56
C GLY A 253 -2.05 -4.97 2.49
N ASP A 254 -2.67 -5.68 1.54
CA ASP A 254 -3.51 -5.11 0.49
C ASP A 254 -4.68 -4.32 1.07
N LYS A 255 -5.38 -4.90 2.05
CA LYS A 255 -6.55 -4.28 2.68
C LYS A 255 -6.17 -3.04 3.46
N GLU A 256 -5.09 -3.07 4.24
CA GLU A 256 -4.63 -1.89 4.98
C GLU A 256 -4.07 -0.79 4.05
N PHE A 257 -3.41 -1.15 2.94
CA PHE A 257 -2.98 -0.18 1.93
C PHE A 257 -4.15 0.58 1.34
N LEU A 258 -5.21 -0.14 0.98
CA LEU A 258 -6.42 0.42 0.40
C LEU A 258 -7.14 1.36 1.36
N LYS A 259 -7.16 1.04 2.67
CA LYS A 259 -7.62 1.99 3.70
C LYS A 259 -6.71 3.20 3.83
N PHE A 260 -5.40 3.04 3.69
CA PHE A 260 -4.42 4.13 3.79
C PHE A 260 -4.49 5.12 2.61
N ILE A 261 -4.63 4.62 1.38
CA ILE A 261 -4.72 5.47 0.18
C ILE A 261 -6.16 5.96 -0.10
N TYR A 262 -7.18 5.25 0.39
CA TYR A 262 -8.60 5.65 0.32
C TYR A 262 -9.26 5.58 1.72
N PRO A 263 -8.86 6.42 2.68
CA PRO A 263 -9.43 6.43 4.02
C PRO A 263 -10.89 6.86 3.98
N ILE A 264 -11.75 6.15 4.71
CA ILE A 264 -13.11 6.61 4.99
C ILE A 264 -12.98 7.92 5.76
N GLU A 265 -13.57 8.98 5.21
CA GLU A 265 -13.86 10.19 5.98
C GLU A 265 -14.97 9.82 6.96
N GLU A 266 -14.68 9.82 8.27
CA GLU A 266 -15.77 9.86 9.25
C GLU A 266 -16.55 11.14 9.01
N GLU A 267 -17.87 11.05 8.80
CA GLU A 267 -18.69 12.25 8.81
C GLU A 267 -18.49 12.95 10.18
N PRO A 268 -18.22 14.26 10.20
CA PRO A 268 -18.10 14.97 11.46
C PRO A 268 -19.42 14.82 12.20
N LYS A 269 -19.42 14.06 13.30
CA LYS A 269 -20.62 13.81 14.12
C LYS A 269 -21.26 15.14 14.44
N LEU A 270 -22.37 15.45 13.75
CA LEU A 270 -23.11 16.68 13.92
C LEU A 270 -23.57 16.75 15.37
N LYS A 271 -22.87 17.52 16.18
CA LYS A 271 -23.39 17.96 17.48
C LYS A 271 -24.74 18.64 17.20
N PRO A 272 -25.76 18.43 18.04
CA PRO A 272 -27.12 18.88 17.78
C PRO A 272 -27.12 20.37 17.41
N LYS A 273 -27.90 20.73 16.37
CA LYS A 273 -27.98 22.09 15.84
C LYS A 273 -28.47 23.05 16.94
N ASN A 274 -27.53 23.77 17.56
CA ASN A 274 -27.86 25.09 18.06
C ASN A 274 -27.93 26.02 16.86
N THR A 275 -29.16 26.33 16.44
CA THR A 275 -29.45 27.34 15.42
C THR A 275 -28.83 28.66 15.84
N LEU A 276 -27.94 29.21 15.00
CA LEU A 276 -27.52 30.60 15.08
C LEU A 276 -27.79 31.24 13.72
N GLU A 277 -28.68 32.22 13.74
CA GLU A 277 -29.06 33.00 12.57
C GLU A 277 -27.86 33.81 12.06
N ILE A 278 -27.81 33.99 10.73
CA ILE A 278 -26.78 34.79 10.09
C ILE A 278 -27.20 36.26 10.19
N VAL A 279 -26.49 37.03 11.01
CA VAL A 279 -26.58 38.50 11.02
C VAL A 279 -25.27 39.07 10.43
N PRO A 280 -25.31 39.98 9.45
CA PRO A 280 -24.08 40.51 8.83
C PRO A 280 -23.25 41.34 9.82
N PHE A 281 -21.94 41.12 9.85
CA PHE A 281 -21.04 41.89 10.71
C PHE A 281 -20.58 43.19 10.04
N GLU A 282 -21.25 44.30 10.33
CA GLU A 282 -20.68 45.63 10.07
C GLU A 282 -19.59 45.98 11.09
N LYS A 283 -18.60 46.76 10.62
CA LYS A 283 -17.49 47.22 11.46
C LYS A 283 -17.96 48.27 12.48
N THR A 284 -17.96 47.93 13.76
CA THR A 284 -17.71 48.91 14.82
C THR A 284 -16.67 48.41 15.81
N VAL A 285 -15.78 49.32 16.21
CA VAL A 285 -14.71 49.06 17.20
C VAL A 285 -15.16 49.63 18.53
N SER A 286 -15.30 48.80 19.56
CA SER A 286 -15.27 49.27 20.95
C SER A 286 -14.64 48.22 21.87
N LYS A 287 -13.79 48.68 22.78
CA LYS A 287 -13.09 47.85 23.78
C LYS A 287 -14.08 47.45 24.88
N ARG A 288 -14.09 46.17 25.29
CA ARG A 288 -14.00 45.76 26.71
C ARG A 288 -13.91 44.23 26.93
N ASP A 289 -13.07 43.90 27.92
CA ASP A 289 -13.06 42.75 28.83
C ASP A 289 -12.81 41.31 28.33
N GLU A 290 -11.55 40.88 28.47
CA GLU A 290 -11.09 39.49 28.32
C GLU A 290 -11.71 38.56 29.38
N LYS A 291 -12.50 37.55 28.96
CA LYS A 291 -12.92 36.44 29.85
C LYS A 291 -11.73 35.50 30.17
N PRO A 292 -11.69 34.85 31.35
CA PRO A 292 -10.43 34.35 31.94
C PRO A 292 -9.69 33.25 31.18
N LYS A 293 -10.37 32.47 30.33
CA LYS A 293 -9.80 31.26 29.70
C LYS A 293 -8.68 31.54 28.69
N VAL A 294 -8.67 32.70 28.02
CA VAL A 294 -7.66 33.03 26.99
C VAL A 294 -6.34 33.49 27.63
N LYS A 295 -6.40 34.10 28.82
CA LYS A 295 -5.24 34.69 29.50
C LYS A 295 -4.31 33.62 30.08
N ILE A 296 -4.90 32.60 30.70
CA ILE A 296 -4.20 31.41 31.24
C ILE A 296 -3.42 30.68 30.15
N GLU A 297 -4.04 30.48 28.98
CA GLU A 297 -3.43 29.80 27.83
C GLU A 297 -2.24 30.60 27.24
N LYS A 298 -2.37 31.92 27.15
CA LYS A 298 -1.26 32.82 26.75
C LYS A 298 -0.10 32.79 27.74
N GLU A 299 -0.36 32.79 29.05
CA GLU A 299 0.69 32.75 30.07
C GLU A 299 1.39 31.39 30.16
N ARG A 300 0.64 30.28 30.04
CA ARG A 300 1.20 28.92 29.91
C ARG A 300 2.14 28.83 28.70
N LYS A 301 1.72 29.34 27.54
CA LYS A 301 2.57 29.42 26.33
C LYS A 301 3.81 30.30 26.51
N LYS A 302 3.70 31.43 27.23
CA LYS A 302 4.83 32.35 27.48
C LYS A 302 5.84 31.80 28.50
N ARG A 303 5.37 31.08 29.52
CA ARG A 303 6.22 30.38 30.51
C ARG A 303 6.96 29.19 29.91
N LEU A 304 6.26 28.32 29.16
CA LEU A 304 6.89 27.20 28.46
C LEU A 304 8.01 27.70 27.54
N ARG A 305 7.74 28.69 26.68
CA ARG A 305 8.73 29.19 25.72
C ARG A 305 10.00 29.75 26.40
N LYS A 306 9.85 30.55 27.47
CA LYS A 306 10.97 31.08 28.25
C LYS A 306 11.86 30.02 28.92
N SER A 307 11.36 28.80 29.12
CA SER A 307 12.13 27.72 29.77
C SER A 307 13.12 27.02 28.84
N TRP A 308 12.94 27.15 27.52
CA TRP A 308 13.73 26.40 26.52
C TRP A 308 14.76 27.26 25.77
N ASP A 309 14.62 28.59 25.79
CA ASP A 309 15.51 29.52 25.09
C ASP A 309 16.96 29.54 25.65
N ASN A 310 17.20 28.97 26.84
CA ASN A 310 18.51 28.92 27.52
C ASN A 310 19.19 27.53 27.51
N LEU A 311 18.71 26.58 26.70
CA LEU A 311 19.27 25.22 26.61
C LEU A 311 19.99 25.01 25.27
N GLU A 312 21.13 24.32 25.27
CA GLU A 312 21.81 23.93 24.04
C GLU A 312 21.01 22.83 23.30
N PRO A 313 20.85 22.91 21.97
CA PRO A 313 20.07 21.94 21.22
C PRO A 313 20.86 20.64 20.97
N THR A 314 20.21 19.50 21.18
CA THR A 314 20.66 18.21 20.63
C THR A 314 20.49 18.25 19.11
N VAL A 315 21.60 18.40 18.38
CA VAL A 315 21.58 18.48 16.91
C VAL A 315 21.74 17.09 16.29
N VAL A 316 20.77 16.71 15.44
CA VAL A 316 20.84 15.50 14.60
C VAL A 316 20.95 15.91 13.14
N SER A 317 21.98 15.42 12.46
CA SER A 317 22.25 15.73 11.04
C SER A 317 22.58 14.48 10.22
N GLY A 318 22.30 14.54 8.92
CA GLY A 318 22.60 13.47 7.95
C GLY A 318 21.34 12.73 7.48
N SER A 319 21.49 11.46 7.13
CA SER A 319 20.44 10.59 6.57
C SER A 319 20.24 9.27 7.32
N GLY A 320 20.87 9.11 8.49
CA GLY A 320 20.80 7.90 9.31
C GLY A 320 19.55 7.77 10.17
N HIS A 321 19.56 6.79 11.07
CA HIS A 321 18.59 6.65 12.16
C HIS A 321 19.21 7.10 13.48
N SER A 322 18.49 7.87 14.29
CA SER A 322 18.98 8.33 15.60
C SER A 322 17.85 8.37 16.62
N VAL A 323 18.15 7.97 17.86
CA VAL A 323 17.24 8.10 19.01
C VAL A 323 17.85 9.12 19.95
N VAL A 324 17.07 10.10 20.41
CA VAL A 324 17.51 11.17 21.30
C VAL A 324 16.50 11.38 22.42
N ILE A 325 16.96 11.91 23.55
CA ILE A 325 16.09 12.28 24.67
C ILE A 325 15.50 13.67 24.39
N GLY A 326 14.27 13.92 24.86
CA GLY A 326 13.55 15.19 24.75
C GLY A 326 14.25 16.37 25.42
N GLY A 327 13.71 17.56 25.22
CA GLY A 327 14.37 18.84 25.53
C GLY A 327 14.34 19.77 24.33
N TYR A 328 15.48 20.33 23.92
CA TYR A 328 15.60 21.06 22.65
C TYR A 328 16.27 20.15 21.62
N VAL A 329 15.53 19.72 20.59
CA VAL A 329 16.04 18.87 19.50
C VAL A 329 15.97 19.61 18.17
N LEU A 330 17.10 19.64 17.45
CA LEU A 330 17.22 20.23 16.11
C LEU A 330 17.58 19.16 15.09
N VAL A 331 16.70 18.90 14.14
CA VAL A 331 16.90 17.92 13.06
C VAL A 331 17.14 18.62 11.74
N ASN A 332 18.32 18.40 11.16
CA ASN A 332 18.75 18.96 9.89
C ASN A 332 19.00 17.83 8.86
N GLY A 333 18.45 17.96 7.65
CA GLY A 333 18.61 16.95 6.58
C GLY A 333 17.46 15.93 6.49
N SER A 334 17.79 14.70 6.11
CA SER A 334 16.83 13.65 5.73
C SER A 334 16.76 12.47 6.70
N ALA A 335 17.43 12.56 7.86
CA ALA A 335 17.46 11.52 8.87
C ALA A 335 16.07 11.08 9.37
N LYS A 336 15.99 9.84 9.86
CA LYS A 336 14.88 9.36 10.69
C LYS A 336 15.28 9.53 12.15
N VAL A 337 14.52 10.31 12.91
CA VAL A 337 14.83 10.65 14.31
C VAL A 337 13.67 10.24 15.22
N GLU A 338 13.98 9.67 16.36
CA GLU A 338 13.01 9.32 17.41
C GLU A 338 13.37 10.06 18.69
N VAL A 339 12.44 10.86 19.21
CA VAL A 339 12.61 11.73 20.38
C VAL A 339 11.81 11.13 21.54
N GLN A 340 12.50 10.68 22.58
CA GLN A 340 11.92 10.11 23.78
C GLN A 340 11.78 11.18 24.87
N GLY A 341 10.55 11.61 25.14
CA GLY A 341 10.23 12.74 26.01
C GLY A 341 9.78 13.98 25.24
N GLY A 342 8.98 14.81 25.90
CA GLY A 342 8.48 16.08 25.37
C GLY A 342 9.56 17.16 25.21
N GLY A 343 9.18 18.32 24.67
CA GLY A 343 10.08 19.47 24.51
C GLY A 343 9.87 20.29 23.23
N PHE A 344 10.90 21.01 22.79
CA PHE A 344 10.91 21.75 21.53
C PHE A 344 11.65 20.98 20.44
N VAL A 345 10.97 20.68 19.33
CA VAL A 345 11.50 19.89 18.21
C VAL A 345 11.39 20.70 16.92
N ARG A 346 12.51 20.95 16.25
CA ARG A 346 12.54 21.65 14.94
C ARG A 346 13.11 20.74 13.85
N LEU A 347 12.39 20.63 12.73
CA LEU A 347 12.84 19.93 11.51
C LEU A 347 13.05 20.93 10.36
N ASN A 348 14.30 21.06 9.92
CA ASN A 348 14.70 21.94 8.81
C ASN A 348 14.91 21.20 7.48
N GLY A 349 14.47 19.94 7.35
CA GLY A 349 14.71 19.12 6.16
C GLY A 349 13.57 18.20 5.78
N SER A 350 13.87 17.21 4.93
CA SER A 350 12.92 16.23 4.39
C SER A 350 12.79 14.95 5.23
N GLY A 351 13.47 14.89 6.38
CA GLY A 351 13.51 13.72 7.26
C GLY A 351 12.18 13.36 7.92
N ARG A 352 12.20 12.31 8.74
CA ARG A 352 11.04 11.84 9.51
C ARG A 352 11.35 11.86 10.99
N VAL A 353 10.58 12.61 11.77
CA VAL A 353 10.75 12.72 13.23
C VAL A 353 9.54 12.10 13.93
N SER A 354 9.77 11.22 14.89
CA SER A 354 8.76 10.75 15.85
C SER A 354 9.07 11.34 17.22
N VAL A 355 8.07 11.82 17.95
CA VAL A 355 8.18 12.42 19.28
C VAL A 355 7.20 11.71 20.21
N ASN A 356 7.68 11.21 21.34
CA ASN A 356 6.85 10.61 22.38
C ASN A 356 6.84 11.53 23.61
N GLY A 357 5.76 12.28 23.78
CA GLY A 357 5.57 13.30 24.82
C GLY A 357 5.16 14.67 24.26
N ASP A 358 4.53 15.46 25.13
CA ASP A 358 4.01 16.80 24.81
C ASP A 358 5.09 17.73 24.25
N SER A 359 4.82 18.40 23.12
CA SER A 359 5.87 19.12 22.39
C SER A 359 5.45 20.42 21.72
N ILE A 360 6.44 21.28 21.47
CA ILE A 360 6.35 22.41 20.56
C ILE A 360 7.12 22.03 19.31
N VAL A 361 6.45 22.07 18.15
CA VAL A 361 6.99 21.53 16.90
C VAL A 361 7.10 22.61 15.84
N GLU A 362 8.31 22.83 15.30
CA GLU A 362 8.53 23.70 14.13
C GLU A 362 8.98 22.90 12.90
N LEU A 363 8.19 22.95 11.83
CA LEU A 363 8.51 22.31 10.55
C LEU A 363 8.81 23.36 9.48
N ASN A 364 10.09 23.48 9.12
CA ASN A 364 10.57 24.39 8.09
C ASN A 364 10.84 23.68 6.75
N GLY A 365 11.06 22.36 6.76
CA GLY A 365 11.29 21.55 5.57
C GLY A 365 10.04 20.87 4.98
N SER A 366 10.27 19.92 4.08
CA SER A 366 9.24 19.09 3.44
C SER A 366 8.98 17.75 4.15
N GLY A 367 9.65 17.50 5.27
CA GLY A 367 9.60 16.24 6.01
C GLY A 367 8.30 15.97 6.75
N GLN A 368 8.32 14.92 7.58
CA GLN A 368 7.17 14.50 8.38
C GLN A 368 7.51 14.46 9.86
N ILE A 369 6.61 14.95 10.70
CA ILE A 369 6.72 14.85 12.16
C ILE A 369 5.48 14.13 12.71
N PHE A 370 5.70 13.20 13.62
CA PHE A 370 4.67 12.45 14.34
C PHE A 370 4.86 12.74 15.83
N VAL A 371 3.82 13.19 16.53
CA VAL A 371 3.82 13.43 17.97
C VAL A 371 2.81 12.48 18.60
N ASP A 372 3.21 11.78 19.65
CA ASP A 372 2.35 11.01 20.55
C ASP A 372 2.29 11.78 21.88
N GLY A 373 1.21 12.54 22.10
CA GLY A 373 1.12 13.61 23.11
C GLY A 373 0.59 14.94 22.55
N ASP A 374 0.36 15.91 23.43
CA ASP A 374 -0.20 17.22 23.06
C ASP A 374 0.83 18.08 22.31
N ALA A 375 0.42 18.79 21.25
CA ALA A 375 1.38 19.57 20.44
C ALA A 375 0.96 21.00 20.09
N ASN A 376 1.90 21.93 20.20
CA ASN A 376 1.81 23.26 19.59
C ASN A 376 2.68 23.31 18.33
N VAL A 377 2.03 23.29 17.16
CA VAL A 377 2.68 23.09 15.87
C VAL A 377 2.77 24.38 15.07
N LYS A 378 3.91 24.63 14.43
CA LYS A 378 4.11 25.70 13.47
C LYS A 378 4.79 25.16 12.21
N ILE A 379 4.13 25.27 11.07
CA ILE A 379 4.68 24.88 9.76
C ILE A 379 4.98 26.13 8.94
N ASN A 380 6.24 26.31 8.56
CA ASN A 380 6.66 27.27 7.54
C ASN A 380 7.03 26.58 6.21
N GLY A 381 7.30 25.27 6.23
CA GLY A 381 7.60 24.46 5.04
C GLY A 381 6.39 23.83 4.35
N SER A 382 6.64 22.83 3.51
CA SER A 382 5.64 22.07 2.75
C SER A 382 5.31 20.68 3.34
N GLY A 383 5.99 20.29 4.42
CA GLY A 383 5.84 18.99 5.05
C GLY A 383 4.56 18.81 5.88
N ARG A 384 4.46 17.71 6.63
CA ARG A 384 3.26 17.37 7.42
C ARG A 384 3.58 17.06 8.87
N VAL A 385 2.68 17.44 9.77
CA VAL A 385 2.76 17.10 11.20
C VAL A 385 1.48 16.36 11.62
N TYR A 386 1.66 15.22 12.29
CA TYR A 386 0.60 14.38 12.82
C TYR A 386 0.71 14.38 14.35
N VAL A 387 -0.39 14.62 15.06
CA VAL A 387 -0.43 14.80 16.51
C VAL A 387 -1.49 13.88 17.08
N ASN A 388 -1.06 12.85 17.81
CA ASN A 388 -1.93 11.97 18.59
C ASN A 388 -2.13 12.56 19.99
N GLY A 389 -2.92 13.63 20.04
CA GLY A 389 -3.16 14.46 21.21
C GLY A 389 -3.88 15.75 20.85
N SER A 390 -4.18 16.57 21.86
CA SER A 390 -4.75 17.91 21.69
C SER A 390 -3.69 18.94 21.31
N GLY A 391 -4.10 20.11 20.80
CA GLY A 391 -3.11 21.11 20.44
C GLY A 391 -3.60 22.31 19.66
N SER A 392 -2.65 23.06 19.10
CA SER A 392 -2.93 24.19 18.21
C SER A 392 -1.89 24.29 17.10
N ALA A 393 -2.30 24.74 15.91
CA ALA A 393 -1.47 24.79 14.71
C ALA A 393 -1.42 26.20 14.10
N ILE A 394 -0.26 26.59 13.58
CA ILE A 394 -0.07 27.75 12.70
C ILE A 394 0.63 27.28 11.43
N VAL A 395 -0.07 27.31 10.29
CA VAL A 395 0.48 26.94 8.99
C VAL A 395 0.68 28.20 8.15
N ARG A 396 1.90 28.39 7.64
CA ARG A 396 2.31 29.51 6.78
C ARG A 396 2.90 29.08 5.44
N GLY A 397 3.30 27.82 5.31
CA GLY A 397 3.67 27.19 4.04
C GLY A 397 2.54 26.32 3.48
N SER A 398 2.85 25.49 2.48
CA SER A 398 1.87 24.57 1.85
C SER A 398 1.69 23.23 2.59
N GLY A 399 2.20 23.12 3.82
CA GLY A 399 2.12 21.91 4.64
C GLY A 399 0.78 21.71 5.35
N GLY A 400 0.66 20.65 6.14
CA GLY A 400 -0.58 20.29 6.84
C GLY A 400 -0.34 19.76 8.26
N VAL A 401 -1.25 20.08 9.18
CA VAL A 401 -1.29 19.53 10.55
C VAL A 401 -2.55 18.71 10.74
N TYR A 402 -2.43 17.54 11.36
CA TYR A 402 -3.52 16.62 11.64
C TYR A 402 -3.51 16.28 13.14
N PHE A 403 -4.59 16.57 13.86
CA PHE A 403 -4.77 16.18 15.26
C PHE A 403 -5.73 14.99 15.34
N THR A 404 -5.46 14.03 16.22
CA THR A 404 -6.29 12.82 16.44
C THR A 404 -6.68 12.61 17.90
N GLY A 405 -6.61 13.66 18.73
CA GLY A 405 -7.07 13.69 20.13
C GLY A 405 -8.37 14.47 20.35
#